data_AF-C1IDD2-F1
#
_entry.id   AF-C1IDD2-F1
#
_cell.length_a   1.000
_cell.length_b   1.000
_cell.length_c   1.000
_cell.angle_alpha   90.00
_cell.angle_beta   90.00
_cell.angle_gamma   90.00
#
_symmetry.space_group_name_H-M   'P 1'
#
loop_
_entity.id
_entity.type
_entity.pdbx_description
1 polymer ?
#
loop_
_entity_poly.entity_id
_entity_poly.type
_entity_poly.pdbx_seq_one_letter_code
_entity_poly.pdbx_strand_id
1 'polypeptide(L)'
;IPRSQILNILTAANRTNDTAEATAAEFHQHLSNLLRNVKTSAVFDNSYYLHLSSAFFFRLGLSPFSSFTNEATELYAMHMFYLDFRGDPSGSLETLNRWAALNTLGAIDRVFSHPVPATTAAVLTNSIYFKGAWETPFSSQYTVPGKFKYNDTDSVDVQFMRGQFSLKYAESHRLGCRLVRIPYKHGQAAMYAILPDTGDLYNIHQFATGLSLDDFTELADSARTTSVTLIMPKMRLAQNFSIRKALSLLQKQVEPQFEEERFSSNSHQNSTDEGELACCSSNCSENCQAFCTSEDRDVNSDE
;
A
#
# COMPACT_ATOMS: atom_id res chain seq x y z
N ILE A 1 -1.13 19.37 -7.40
CA ILE A 1 -2.59 19.18 -7.34
C ILE A 1 -3.06 19.71 -5.99
N PRO A 2 -3.95 20.71 -5.93
CA PRO A 2 -4.49 21.21 -4.66
C PRO A 2 -5.20 20.10 -3.88
N ARG A 3 -5.13 20.15 -2.54
CA ARG A 3 -5.79 19.19 -1.63
C ARG A 3 -7.27 18.97 -1.99
N SER A 4 -7.97 20.04 -2.41
CA SER A 4 -9.37 19.98 -2.85
C SER A 4 -9.58 19.11 -4.08
N GLN A 5 -8.66 19.08 -5.04
CA GLN A 5 -8.78 18.24 -6.23
C GLN A 5 -8.54 16.75 -5.89
N ILE A 6 -7.59 16.44 -5.00
CA ILE A 6 -7.35 15.05 -4.55
C ILE A 6 -8.57 14.51 -3.78
N LEU A 7 -9.13 15.31 -2.87
CA LEU A 7 -10.33 14.96 -2.12
C LEU A 7 -11.56 14.78 -3.03
N ASN A 8 -11.72 15.65 -4.04
CA ASN A 8 -12.81 15.52 -5.01
C ASN A 8 -12.69 14.24 -5.85
N ILE A 9 -11.48 13.87 -6.27
CA ILE A 9 -11.23 12.63 -7.02
C ILE A 9 -11.53 11.40 -6.14
N LEU A 10 -11.09 11.41 -4.88
CA LEU A 10 -11.35 10.30 -3.95
C LEU A 10 -12.82 10.18 -3.53
N THR A 11 -13.56 11.29 -3.50
CA THR A 11 -15.00 11.29 -3.17
C THR A 11 -15.91 11.04 -4.38
N ALA A 12 -15.47 11.38 -5.60
CA ALA A 12 -16.20 11.09 -6.83
C ALA A 12 -16.27 9.59 -7.13
N ALA A 13 -15.21 8.83 -6.83
CA ALA A 13 -15.19 7.37 -6.95
C ALA A 13 -16.24 6.66 -6.07
N ASN A 14 -16.86 7.38 -5.11
CA ASN A 14 -17.86 6.84 -4.19
C ASN A 14 -19.31 7.15 -4.63
N ARG A 15 -19.55 7.65 -5.85
CA ARG A 15 -20.91 8.00 -6.33
C ARG A 15 -21.19 7.48 -7.76
N THR A 16 -22.10 6.50 -7.82
CA THR A 16 -23.02 6.07 -8.91
C THR A 16 -22.50 5.20 -10.08
N ASN A 17 -23.33 4.18 -10.40
CA ASN A 17 -23.01 2.96 -11.15
C ASN A 17 -22.91 3.04 -12.69
N ASP A 18 -23.42 4.07 -13.37
CA ASP A 18 -23.26 4.20 -14.85
C ASP A 18 -22.13 5.17 -15.25
N THR A 19 -21.48 5.80 -14.26
CA THR A 19 -20.30 6.68 -14.40
C THR A 19 -19.05 6.05 -13.79
N ALA A 20 -19.15 4.84 -13.25
CA ALA A 20 -18.13 4.20 -12.42
C ALA A 20 -16.84 3.85 -13.20
N GLU A 21 -16.95 3.43 -14.46
CA GLU A 21 -15.80 3.03 -15.26
C GLU A 21 -15.00 4.24 -15.77
N ALA A 22 -15.70 5.28 -16.22
CA ALA A 22 -15.09 6.57 -16.58
C ALA A 22 -14.44 7.24 -15.35
N THR A 23 -15.06 7.17 -14.18
CA THR A 23 -14.49 7.70 -12.93
C THR A 23 -13.31 6.87 -12.41
N ALA A 24 -13.32 5.54 -12.59
CA ALA A 24 -12.19 4.67 -12.28
C ALA A 24 -11.00 4.95 -13.20
N ALA A 25 -11.22 5.03 -14.52
CA ALA A 25 -10.17 5.38 -15.47
C ALA A 25 -9.55 6.75 -15.16
N GLU A 26 -10.38 7.78 -14.92
CA GLU A 26 -9.92 9.10 -14.50
C GLU A 26 -9.16 9.06 -13.17
N PHE A 27 -9.63 8.28 -12.21
CA PHE A 27 -8.94 8.06 -10.94
C PHE A 27 -7.55 7.47 -11.17
N HIS A 28 -7.45 6.39 -11.95
CA HIS A 28 -6.18 5.73 -12.23
C HIS A 28 -5.21 6.66 -12.98
N GLN A 29 -5.70 7.47 -13.92
CA GLN A 29 -4.91 8.50 -14.60
C GLN A 29 -4.40 9.58 -13.63
N HIS A 30 -5.27 10.12 -12.78
CA HIS A 30 -4.86 11.12 -11.78
C HIS A 30 -3.85 10.56 -10.78
N LEU A 31 -4.07 9.34 -10.29
CA LEU A 31 -3.15 8.67 -9.38
C LEU A 31 -1.80 8.40 -10.06
N SER A 32 -1.83 7.91 -11.31
CA SER A 32 -0.63 7.71 -12.12
C SER A 32 0.19 9.00 -12.26
N ASN A 33 -0.46 10.11 -12.62
CA ASN A 33 0.18 11.42 -12.74
C ASN A 33 0.73 11.93 -11.41
N LEU A 34 -0.01 11.75 -10.30
CA LEU A 34 0.48 12.07 -8.97
C LEU A 34 1.75 11.27 -8.64
N LEU A 35 1.71 9.94 -8.81
CA LEU A 35 2.85 9.07 -8.52
C LEU A 35 4.07 9.43 -9.37
N ARG A 36 3.89 9.71 -10.67
CA ARG A 36 4.96 10.19 -11.54
C ARG A 36 5.54 11.49 -11.01
N ASN A 37 4.72 12.50 -10.73
CA ASN A 37 5.18 13.80 -10.23
C ASN A 37 5.96 13.70 -8.91
N VAL A 38 5.54 12.83 -7.99
CA VAL A 38 6.24 12.61 -6.72
C VAL A 38 7.59 11.90 -6.94
N LYS A 39 7.71 11.00 -7.94
CA LYS A 39 9.00 10.38 -8.33
C LYS A 39 9.95 11.36 -9.02
N THR A 40 9.46 12.22 -9.93
CA THR A 40 10.31 13.06 -10.80
C THR A 40 11.09 14.14 -10.04
N SER A 41 10.61 14.57 -8.87
CA SER A 41 11.29 15.56 -8.02
C SER A 41 12.64 15.11 -7.43
N ALA A 42 13.02 13.84 -7.59
CA ALA A 42 14.21 13.24 -6.98
C ALA A 42 15.52 13.35 -7.80
N VAL A 43 15.45 13.72 -9.10
CA VAL A 43 16.57 13.43 -10.02
C VAL A 43 17.51 14.62 -10.27
N PHE A 44 17.11 15.87 -10.00
CA PHE A 44 17.90 17.03 -10.47
C PHE A 44 18.79 17.76 -9.44
N ASP A 45 18.69 17.53 -8.11
CA ASP A 45 19.58 18.24 -7.15
C ASP A 45 19.76 17.56 -5.76
N ASN A 46 19.77 16.23 -5.70
CA ASN A 46 20.15 15.51 -4.48
C ASN A 46 19.25 15.88 -3.25
N SER A 47 17.98 16.25 -3.49
CA SER A 47 17.03 16.73 -2.48
C SER A 47 16.58 15.60 -1.56
N TYR A 48 15.91 14.63 -2.17
CA TYR A 48 15.57 13.34 -1.62
C TYR A 48 15.52 12.31 -2.74
N TYR A 49 15.80 11.06 -2.38
CA TYR A 49 15.61 9.91 -3.23
C TYR A 49 14.37 9.17 -2.76
N LEU A 50 13.35 9.11 -3.61
CA LEU A 50 12.15 8.30 -3.41
C LEU A 50 12.07 7.26 -4.53
N HIS A 51 12.14 6.00 -4.15
CA HIS A 51 11.93 4.88 -5.05
C HIS A 51 10.62 4.18 -4.70
N LEU A 52 9.74 4.12 -5.68
CA LEU A 52 8.44 3.44 -5.60
C LEU A 52 8.40 2.38 -6.67
N SER A 53 8.23 1.13 -6.28
CA SER A 53 8.17 0.01 -7.21
C SER A 53 7.09 -0.97 -6.79
N SER A 54 6.34 -1.44 -7.79
CA SER A 54 5.27 -2.41 -7.62
C SER A 54 5.49 -3.55 -8.60
N ALA A 55 5.10 -4.76 -8.21
CA ALA A 55 5.19 -5.92 -9.07
C ALA A 55 4.08 -6.92 -8.80
N PHE A 56 3.66 -7.60 -9.86
CA PHE A 56 2.95 -8.85 -9.78
C PHE A 56 3.90 -10.01 -10.06
N PHE A 57 3.79 -11.04 -9.23
CA PHE A 57 4.42 -12.34 -9.47
C PHE A 57 3.32 -13.36 -9.67
N PHE A 58 2.98 -13.63 -10.93
CA PHE A 58 2.00 -14.63 -11.31
C PHE A 58 2.61 -16.03 -11.25
N ARG A 59 1.76 -17.04 -11.01
CA ARG A 59 2.15 -18.43 -11.20
C ARG A 59 2.44 -18.69 -12.68
N LEU A 60 3.51 -19.42 -12.95
CA LEU A 60 3.84 -19.87 -14.30
C LEU A 60 2.65 -20.62 -14.93
N GLY A 61 2.34 -20.29 -16.19
CA GLY A 61 1.19 -20.83 -16.92
C GLY A 61 -0.14 -20.11 -16.67
N LEU A 62 -0.19 -19.13 -15.76
CA LEU A 62 -1.33 -18.22 -15.65
C LEU A 62 -1.20 -17.12 -16.71
N SER A 63 -2.28 -16.82 -17.43
CA SER A 63 -2.32 -15.77 -18.45
C SER A 63 -3.36 -14.72 -18.08
N PRO A 64 -2.98 -13.63 -17.38
CA PRO A 64 -3.87 -12.51 -17.14
C PRO A 64 -4.28 -11.86 -18.47
N PHE A 65 -5.40 -11.14 -18.48
CA PHE A 65 -5.78 -10.38 -19.69
C PHE A 65 -4.72 -9.33 -20.04
N SER A 66 -4.44 -9.24 -21.33
CA SER A 66 -3.45 -8.30 -21.87
C SER A 66 -3.83 -6.85 -21.59
N SER A 67 -5.13 -6.51 -21.63
CA SER A 67 -5.65 -5.19 -21.24
C SER A 67 -5.21 -4.80 -19.83
N PHE A 68 -5.45 -5.69 -18.85
CA PHE A 68 -5.03 -5.47 -17.47
C PHE A 68 -3.52 -5.30 -17.34
N THR A 69 -2.72 -6.19 -17.95
CA THR A 69 -1.26 -6.11 -17.82
C THR A 69 -0.69 -4.86 -18.50
N ASN A 70 -1.27 -4.44 -19.61
CA ASN A 70 -0.86 -3.23 -20.33
C ASN A 70 -1.17 -2.00 -19.49
N GLU A 71 -2.40 -1.85 -18.98
CA GLU A 71 -2.78 -0.72 -18.15
C GLU A 71 -1.97 -0.65 -16.84
N ALA A 72 -1.77 -1.78 -16.16
CA ALA A 72 -0.95 -1.84 -14.95
C ALA A 72 0.51 -1.43 -15.23
N THR A 73 1.05 -1.79 -16.40
CA THR A 73 2.39 -1.39 -16.80
C THR A 73 2.44 0.09 -17.18
N GLU A 74 1.51 0.59 -17.99
CA GLU A 74 1.50 1.97 -18.48
C GLU A 74 1.20 2.98 -17.36
N LEU A 75 0.19 2.71 -16.54
CA LEU A 75 -0.26 3.64 -15.50
C LEU A 75 0.63 3.57 -14.26
N TYR A 76 1.12 2.39 -13.89
CA TYR A 76 1.82 2.20 -12.61
C TYR A 76 3.28 1.78 -12.72
N ALA A 77 3.78 1.56 -13.94
CA ALA A 77 5.10 0.97 -14.17
C ALA A 77 5.29 -0.33 -13.37
N MET A 78 4.22 -1.15 -13.28
CA MET A 78 4.27 -2.42 -12.58
C MET A 78 5.11 -3.43 -13.34
N HIS A 79 5.99 -4.12 -12.62
CA HIS A 79 6.72 -5.25 -13.18
C HIS A 79 5.86 -6.51 -13.13
N MET A 80 5.91 -7.31 -14.18
CA MET A 80 5.22 -8.60 -14.27
C MET A 80 6.25 -9.72 -14.31
N PHE A 81 6.15 -10.65 -13.36
CA PHE A 81 6.98 -11.84 -13.30
C PHE A 81 6.10 -13.09 -13.33
N TYR A 82 6.62 -14.16 -13.90
CA TYR A 82 5.98 -15.48 -13.90
C TYR A 82 6.92 -16.45 -13.19
N LEU A 83 6.47 -16.98 -12.06
CA LEU A 83 7.26 -17.81 -11.15
C LEU A 83 6.63 -19.19 -11.00
N ASP A 84 7.45 -20.23 -11.01
CA ASP A 84 6.98 -21.59 -10.79
C ASP A 84 6.95 -21.93 -9.28
N PHE A 85 5.88 -21.51 -8.60
CA PHE A 85 5.70 -21.78 -7.17
C PHE A 85 5.60 -23.28 -6.82
N ARG A 86 5.39 -24.17 -7.80
CA ARG A 86 5.24 -25.62 -7.59
C ARG A 86 6.52 -26.39 -7.95
N GLY A 87 7.05 -26.16 -9.15
CA GLY A 87 8.23 -26.84 -9.68
C GLY A 87 9.56 -26.24 -9.21
N ASP A 88 9.60 -24.93 -8.91
CA ASP A 88 10.78 -24.26 -8.36
C ASP A 88 10.42 -23.24 -7.26
N PRO A 89 9.94 -23.72 -6.09
CA PRO A 89 9.58 -22.85 -4.97
C PRO A 89 10.77 -22.04 -4.43
N SER A 90 11.98 -22.58 -4.48
CA SER A 90 13.19 -21.94 -3.96
C SER A 90 13.66 -20.80 -4.86
N GLY A 91 13.74 -21.02 -6.18
CA GLY A 91 14.08 -19.95 -7.13
C GLY A 91 13.02 -18.85 -7.19
N SER A 92 11.74 -19.22 -7.02
CA SER A 92 10.64 -18.26 -6.87
C SER A 92 10.81 -17.37 -5.64
N LEU A 93 11.16 -17.97 -4.49
CA LEU A 93 11.43 -17.24 -3.25
C LEU A 93 12.63 -16.29 -3.40
N GLU A 94 13.72 -16.76 -4.01
CA GLU A 94 14.91 -15.96 -4.25
C GLU A 94 14.59 -14.75 -5.14
N THR A 95 13.83 -14.97 -6.22
CA THR A 95 13.44 -13.90 -7.14
C THR A 95 12.60 -12.83 -6.45
N LEU A 96 11.61 -13.23 -5.65
CA LEU A 96 10.78 -12.32 -4.84
C LEU A 96 11.63 -11.46 -3.88
N ASN A 97 12.50 -12.11 -3.12
CA ASN A 97 13.36 -11.42 -2.13
C ASN A 97 14.40 -10.52 -2.81
N ARG A 98 15.00 -10.98 -3.91
CA ARG A 98 15.94 -10.18 -4.71
C ARG A 98 15.28 -8.95 -5.31
N TRP A 99 14.06 -9.09 -5.83
CA TRP A 99 13.29 -7.94 -6.31
C TRP A 99 13.12 -6.90 -5.20
N ALA A 100 12.70 -7.31 -4.00
CA ALA A 100 12.54 -6.37 -2.89
C ALA A 100 13.86 -5.73 -2.45
N ALA A 101 14.94 -6.51 -2.38
CA ALA A 101 16.27 -6.02 -2.04
C ALA A 101 16.75 -4.94 -3.03
N LEU A 102 16.61 -5.19 -4.33
CA LEU A 102 16.98 -4.23 -5.37
C LEU A 102 16.14 -2.95 -5.27
N ASN A 103 14.82 -3.08 -5.14
CA ASN A 103 13.92 -1.93 -5.10
C ASN A 103 13.96 -1.15 -3.78
N THR A 104 14.64 -1.66 -2.75
CA THR A 104 14.82 -0.99 -1.45
C THR A 104 16.27 -0.69 -1.12
N LEU A 105 17.18 -0.83 -2.10
CA LEU A 105 18.63 -0.66 -1.91
C LEU A 105 19.17 -1.48 -0.72
N GLY A 106 18.66 -2.70 -0.56
CA GLY A 106 19.01 -3.64 0.50
C GLY A 106 18.44 -3.30 1.88
N ALA A 107 17.50 -2.34 1.98
CA ALA A 107 16.83 -2.06 3.24
C ALA A 107 15.85 -3.18 3.65
N ILE A 108 15.25 -3.85 2.67
CA ILE A 108 14.40 -5.04 2.86
C ILE A 108 14.99 -6.15 1.99
N ASP A 109 15.72 -7.07 2.58
CA ASP A 109 16.37 -8.20 1.91
C ASP A 109 15.48 -9.46 1.87
N ARG A 110 14.52 -9.56 2.79
CA ARG A 110 13.58 -10.69 2.89
C ARG A 110 12.14 -10.22 3.06
N VAL A 111 11.32 -10.45 2.02
CA VAL A 111 9.87 -10.28 2.07
C VAL A 111 9.21 -11.55 2.60
N PHE A 112 9.67 -12.70 2.13
CA PHE A 112 9.20 -14.01 2.59
C PHE A 112 10.37 -14.79 3.19
N SER A 113 10.11 -15.44 4.33
CA SER A 113 11.09 -16.33 4.96
C SER A 113 11.06 -17.75 4.39
N HIS A 114 9.94 -18.14 3.77
CA HIS A 114 9.69 -19.44 3.20
C HIS A 114 8.98 -19.28 1.85
N PRO A 115 9.07 -20.27 0.95
CA PRO A 115 8.33 -20.22 -0.31
C PRO A 115 6.83 -20.04 -0.07
N VAL A 116 6.17 -19.33 -0.98
CA VAL A 116 4.71 -19.20 -0.98
C VAL A 116 4.05 -20.54 -1.30
N PRO A 117 2.79 -20.78 -0.89
CA PRO A 117 2.09 -22.02 -1.23
C PRO A 117 2.08 -22.29 -2.74
N ALA A 118 2.26 -23.55 -3.16
CA ALA A 118 2.26 -23.95 -4.58
C ALA A 118 0.94 -23.63 -5.32
N THR A 119 -0.16 -23.46 -4.58
CA THR A 119 -1.48 -23.09 -5.11
C THR A 119 -1.64 -21.58 -5.34
N THR A 120 -0.67 -20.75 -4.94
CA THR A 120 -0.71 -19.30 -5.09
C THR A 120 -0.85 -18.94 -6.57
N ALA A 121 -1.87 -18.15 -6.92
CA ALA A 121 -2.09 -17.68 -8.29
C ALA A 121 -1.25 -16.45 -8.60
N ALA A 122 -1.14 -15.52 -7.65
CA ALA A 122 -0.35 -14.31 -7.78
C ALA A 122 0.10 -13.79 -6.41
N VAL A 123 1.22 -13.06 -6.41
CA VAL A 123 1.67 -12.22 -5.29
C VAL A 123 1.77 -10.79 -5.79
N LEU A 124 1.05 -9.87 -5.15
CA LEU A 124 1.19 -8.43 -5.34
C LEU A 124 2.19 -7.90 -4.30
N THR A 125 3.21 -7.20 -4.77
CA THR A 125 4.19 -6.54 -3.91
C THR A 125 4.29 -5.06 -4.23
N ASN A 126 4.42 -4.25 -3.19
CA ASN A 126 4.77 -2.84 -3.29
C ASN A 126 5.97 -2.56 -2.39
N SER A 127 6.88 -1.73 -2.86
CA SER A 127 8.07 -1.30 -2.12
C SER A 127 8.24 0.20 -2.22
N ILE A 128 8.61 0.79 -1.08
CA ILE A 128 8.84 2.22 -0.92
C ILE A 128 10.19 2.37 -0.21
N TYR A 129 11.11 3.08 -0.84
CA TYR A 129 12.37 3.48 -0.22
C TYR A 129 12.51 4.99 -0.31
N PHE A 130 12.73 5.63 0.83
CA PHE A 130 12.86 7.06 0.95
C PHE A 130 14.14 7.43 1.71
N LYS A 131 14.92 8.35 1.15
CA LYS A 131 16.08 8.95 1.80
C LYS A 131 16.20 10.42 1.40
N GLY A 132 15.97 11.33 2.34
CA GLY A 132 16.06 12.77 2.11
C GLY A 132 17.25 13.41 2.82
N ALA A 133 17.83 14.44 2.21
CA ALA A 133 18.76 15.35 2.90
C ALA A 133 17.96 16.48 3.56
N TRP A 134 18.20 16.75 4.84
CA TRP A 134 17.57 17.89 5.51
C TRP A 134 17.94 19.21 4.81
N GLU A 135 17.02 20.17 4.78
CA GLU A 135 17.32 21.51 4.25
C GLU A 135 18.41 22.19 5.07
N THR A 136 18.31 22.09 6.41
CA THR A 136 19.39 22.46 7.32
C THR A 136 19.84 21.20 8.06
N PRO A 137 21.06 20.69 7.82
CA PRO A 137 21.52 19.44 8.42
C PRO A 137 21.85 19.62 9.91
N PHE A 138 21.67 18.55 10.68
CA PHE A 138 22.24 18.44 12.02
C PHE A 138 23.77 18.31 11.92
N SER A 139 24.50 19.01 12.80
CA SER A 139 25.95 18.80 12.92
C SER A 139 26.22 17.45 13.58
N SER A 140 27.08 16.65 12.95
CA SER A 140 27.50 15.34 13.49
C SER A 140 28.20 15.47 14.85
N GLN A 141 28.82 16.62 15.13
CA GLN A 141 29.51 16.90 16.40
C GLN A 141 28.56 16.95 17.60
N TYR A 142 27.28 17.25 17.37
CA TYR A 142 26.25 17.29 18.43
C TYR A 142 25.38 16.03 18.46
N THR A 143 25.76 15.00 17.69
CA THR A 143 25.10 13.70 17.78
C THR A 143 25.68 12.90 18.94
N VAL A 144 24.84 12.55 19.92
CA VAL A 144 25.28 11.90 21.16
C VAL A 144 24.40 10.70 21.51
N PRO A 145 24.93 9.66 22.17
CA PRO A 145 24.10 8.57 22.68
C PRO A 145 23.11 9.07 23.74
N GLY A 146 21.92 8.47 23.78
CA GLY A 146 20.92 8.71 24.81
C GLY A 146 19.85 7.62 24.84
N LYS A 147 19.03 7.63 25.88
CA LYS A 147 17.94 6.67 26.08
C LYS A 147 16.67 7.16 25.40
N PHE A 148 16.14 6.38 24.45
CA PHE A 148 14.80 6.57 23.90
C PHE A 148 13.82 5.68 24.67
N LYS A 149 12.87 6.28 25.38
CA LYS A 149 11.81 5.57 26.09
C LYS A 149 10.68 5.24 25.10
N TYR A 150 10.32 3.98 24.97
CA TYR A 150 9.22 3.55 24.11
C TYR A 150 7.98 3.09 24.92
N ASN A 151 8.11 2.97 26.23
CA ASN A 151 7.02 2.90 27.21
C ASN A 151 7.55 3.40 28.58
N ASP A 152 6.75 3.28 29.64
CA ASP A 152 7.08 3.81 30.97
C ASP A 152 8.28 3.10 31.63
N THR A 153 8.49 1.83 31.31
CA THR A 153 9.51 0.98 31.96
C THR A 153 10.75 0.79 31.12
N ASP A 154 10.62 0.85 29.80
CA ASP A 154 11.62 0.37 28.87
C ASP A 154 12.23 1.50 28.03
N SER A 155 13.52 1.33 27.74
CA SER A 155 14.26 2.25 26.88
C SER A 155 15.34 1.52 26.09
N VAL A 156 15.74 2.15 24.99
CA VAL A 156 16.82 1.67 24.11
C VAL A 156 17.84 2.78 23.90
N ASP A 157 19.13 2.41 23.81
CA ASP A 157 20.19 3.36 23.47
C ASP A 157 20.15 3.70 21.98
N VAL A 158 20.08 5.00 21.68
CA VAL A 158 20.09 5.53 20.31
C VAL A 158 21.00 6.74 20.21
N GLN A 159 21.38 7.11 18.99
CA GLN A 159 22.09 8.35 18.72
C GLN A 159 21.08 9.48 18.54
N PHE A 160 21.07 10.48 19.40
CA PHE A 160 20.25 11.67 19.26
C PHE A 160 21.01 12.75 18.50
N MET A 161 20.42 13.22 17.41
CA MET A 161 20.85 14.43 16.71
C MET A 161 20.30 15.65 17.43
N ARG A 162 21.08 16.73 17.53
CA ARG A 162 20.69 17.96 18.22
C ARG A 162 21.05 19.20 17.41
N GLY A 163 20.17 20.19 17.43
CA GLY A 163 20.44 21.51 16.85
C GLY A 163 19.38 22.55 17.20
N GLN A 164 19.68 23.81 16.89
CA GLN A 164 18.74 24.93 16.96
C GLN A 164 18.34 25.32 15.55
N PHE A 165 17.04 25.42 15.28
CA PHE A 165 16.53 25.67 13.93
C PHE A 165 15.38 26.67 13.96
N SER A 166 15.15 27.35 12.85
CA SER A 166 13.91 28.13 12.62
C SER A 166 12.95 27.25 11.81
N LEU A 167 11.97 26.63 12.47
CA LEU A 167 11.08 25.62 11.88
C LEU A 167 9.61 25.99 12.09
N LYS A 168 8.72 25.43 11.27
CA LYS A 168 7.29 25.50 11.56
C LYS A 168 6.98 24.59 12.75
N TYR A 169 6.41 25.19 13.79
CA TYR A 169 6.11 24.56 15.07
C TYR A 169 4.69 24.89 15.52
N ALA A 170 4.00 23.94 16.12
CA ALA A 170 2.70 24.12 16.74
C ALA A 170 2.62 23.33 18.05
N GLU A 171 1.80 23.81 18.98
CA GLU A 171 1.37 23.07 20.15
C GLU A 171 -0.16 23.02 20.14
N SER A 172 -0.74 21.90 20.52
CA SER A 172 -2.17 21.76 20.71
C SER A 172 -2.45 21.24 22.10
N HIS A 173 -2.98 22.11 22.96
CA HIS A 173 -3.46 21.72 24.28
C HIS A 173 -4.68 20.78 24.18
N ARG A 174 -5.52 20.94 23.14
CA ARG A 174 -6.67 20.05 22.88
C ARG A 174 -6.23 18.62 22.60
N LEU A 175 -5.18 18.44 21.81
CA LEU A 175 -4.63 17.13 21.45
C LEU A 175 -3.54 16.66 22.43
N GLY A 176 -3.06 17.54 23.30
CA GLY A 176 -1.91 17.28 24.18
C GLY A 176 -0.68 16.88 23.38
N CYS A 177 -0.29 17.67 22.37
CA CYS A 177 0.86 17.36 21.53
C CYS A 177 1.53 18.59 20.93
N ARG A 178 2.75 18.37 20.45
CA ARG A 178 3.59 19.32 19.73
C ARG A 178 3.87 18.79 18.33
N LEU A 179 3.90 19.67 17.35
CA LEU A 179 4.23 19.35 15.96
C LEU A 179 5.42 20.18 15.51
N VAL A 180 6.36 19.56 14.80
CA VAL A 180 7.41 20.25 14.06
C VAL A 180 7.43 19.76 12.61
N ARG A 181 7.54 20.69 11.66
CA ARG A 181 7.78 20.39 10.25
C ARG A 181 9.25 20.65 9.93
N ILE A 182 9.95 19.59 9.52
CA ILE A 182 11.37 19.59 9.21
C ILE A 182 11.52 19.41 7.69
N PRO A 183 11.84 20.49 6.94
CA PRO A 183 11.97 20.41 5.49
C PRO A 183 13.19 19.60 5.06
N TYR A 184 13.03 18.84 3.97
CA TYR A 184 14.14 18.33 3.18
C TYR A 184 14.63 19.43 2.23
N LYS A 185 15.85 19.27 1.73
CA LYS A 185 16.53 20.22 0.84
C LYS A 185 15.61 20.62 -0.33
N HIS A 186 15.55 21.92 -0.62
CA HIS A 186 14.65 22.55 -1.61
C HIS A 186 13.15 22.57 -1.25
N GLY A 187 12.75 22.13 -0.05
CA GLY A 187 11.42 22.35 0.49
C GLY A 187 10.26 21.59 -0.17
N GLN A 188 10.53 20.76 -1.18
CA GLN A 188 9.51 19.97 -1.90
C GLN A 188 8.89 18.85 -1.05
N ALA A 189 9.60 18.38 -0.04
CA ALA A 189 9.13 17.41 0.95
C ALA A 189 9.53 17.86 2.36
N ALA A 190 8.78 17.40 3.36
CA ALA A 190 9.09 17.64 4.76
C ALA A 190 8.66 16.46 5.63
N MET A 191 9.39 16.22 6.71
CA MET A 191 8.94 15.35 7.79
C MET A 191 8.09 16.17 8.75
N TYR A 192 6.92 15.65 9.11
CA TYR A 192 6.12 16.15 10.23
C TYR A 192 6.33 15.18 11.39
N ALA A 193 6.88 15.69 12.49
CA ALA A 193 7.02 14.93 13.72
C ALA A 193 6.02 15.47 14.74
N ILE A 194 5.12 14.60 15.18
CA ILE A 194 4.15 14.89 16.24
C ILE A 194 4.67 14.22 17.50
N LEU A 195 4.96 15.02 18.50
CA LEU A 195 5.40 14.59 19.82
C LEU A 195 4.28 14.90 20.82
N PRO A 196 3.52 13.88 21.24
CA PRO A 196 2.57 13.97 22.34
C PRO A 196 3.22 14.50 23.62
N ASP A 197 2.45 15.22 24.42
CA ASP A 197 2.87 15.70 25.73
C ASP A 197 2.80 14.51 26.70
N THR A 198 3.96 14.06 27.17
CA THR A 198 4.06 12.88 28.02
C THR A 198 3.67 13.22 29.46
N GLY A 199 2.62 12.56 29.97
CA GLY A 199 2.57 12.08 31.37
C GLY A 199 2.90 10.59 31.42
N ASP A 200 3.14 10.05 32.62
CA ASP A 200 3.65 8.68 32.91
C ASP A 200 2.73 7.50 32.50
N LEU A 201 1.80 7.69 31.58
CA LEU A 201 0.80 6.70 31.12
C LEU A 201 0.57 6.76 29.59
N TYR A 202 1.56 7.23 28.83
CA TYR A 202 1.33 7.63 27.45
C TYR A 202 1.30 6.43 26.48
N ASN A 203 0.10 6.06 26.01
CA ASN A 203 -0.10 5.03 24.99
C ASN A 203 -0.08 5.66 23.57
N ILE A 204 1.06 5.57 22.90
CA ILE A 204 1.24 6.06 21.52
C ILE A 204 0.24 5.45 20.53
N HIS A 205 -0.18 4.20 20.73
CA HIS A 205 -1.16 3.57 19.85
C HIS A 205 -2.52 4.22 20.00
N GLN A 206 -2.97 4.48 21.22
CA GLN A 206 -4.27 5.12 21.48
C GLN A 206 -4.32 6.53 20.87
N PHE A 207 -3.28 7.32 21.06
CA PHE A 207 -3.18 8.65 20.44
C PHE A 207 -3.18 8.56 18.91
N ALA A 208 -2.37 7.68 18.33
CA ALA A 208 -2.30 7.52 16.88
C ALA A 208 -3.66 7.09 16.29
N THR A 209 -4.42 6.23 16.98
CA THR A 209 -5.77 5.84 16.56
C THR A 209 -6.82 6.94 16.75
N GLY A 210 -6.59 7.87 17.68
CA GLY A 210 -7.50 8.98 17.95
C GLY A 210 -7.23 10.22 17.09
N LEU A 211 -6.07 10.30 16.43
CA LEU A 211 -5.70 11.44 15.59
C LEU A 211 -6.39 11.35 14.22
N SER A 212 -7.30 12.29 13.94
CA SER A 212 -7.96 12.36 12.63
C SER A 212 -7.15 13.17 11.60
N LEU A 213 -7.55 13.07 10.33
CA LEU A 213 -6.98 13.91 9.27
C LEU A 213 -7.24 15.41 9.53
N ASP A 214 -8.42 15.75 10.02
CA ASP A 214 -8.78 17.14 10.31
C ASP A 214 -7.93 17.68 11.46
N ASP A 215 -7.75 16.90 12.54
CA ASP A 215 -6.85 17.24 13.64
C ASP A 215 -5.42 17.52 13.16
N PHE A 216 -4.89 16.64 12.30
CA PHE A 216 -3.56 16.83 11.73
C PHE A 216 -3.49 18.10 10.88
N THR A 217 -4.49 18.36 10.03
CA THR A 217 -4.46 19.52 9.15
C THR A 217 -4.64 20.84 9.89
N GLU A 218 -5.53 20.89 10.88
CA GLU A 218 -5.66 22.03 11.79
C GLU A 218 -4.33 22.32 12.50
N LEU A 219 -3.69 21.27 13.05
CA LEU A 219 -2.41 21.40 13.73
C LEU A 219 -1.31 21.89 12.79
N ALA A 220 -1.21 21.34 11.58
CA ALA A 220 -0.23 21.74 10.58
C ALA A 220 -0.44 23.19 10.09
N ASP A 221 -1.69 23.62 9.89
CA ASP A 221 -2.04 24.97 9.44
C ASP A 221 -1.85 26.03 10.56
N SER A 222 -1.99 25.62 11.82
CA SER A 222 -1.69 26.47 12.98
C SER A 222 -0.20 26.73 13.18
N ALA A 223 0.68 25.92 12.57
CA ALA A 223 2.12 26.01 12.80
C ALA A 223 2.72 27.36 12.37
N ARG A 224 3.61 27.90 13.20
CA ARG A 224 4.30 29.18 12.97
C ARG A 224 5.80 28.97 12.96
N THR A 225 6.51 29.85 12.26
CA THR A 225 7.97 29.77 12.21
C THR A 225 8.52 30.21 13.56
N THR A 226 9.20 29.32 14.26
CA THR A 226 9.69 29.51 15.63
C THR A 226 11.11 28.98 15.75
N SER A 227 11.91 29.59 16.64
CA SER A 227 13.22 29.06 17.02
C SER A 227 13.04 27.84 17.93
N VAL A 228 13.39 26.65 17.43
CA VAL A 228 13.18 25.36 18.09
C VAL A 228 14.52 24.69 18.36
N THR A 229 14.74 24.28 19.62
CA THR A 229 15.78 23.28 19.93
C THR A 229 15.23 21.91 19.60
N LEU A 230 15.71 21.30 18.52
CA LEU A 230 15.26 19.98 18.09
C LEU A 230 16.27 18.91 18.53
N ILE A 231 15.77 17.93 19.28
CA ILE A 231 16.49 16.71 19.66
C ILE A 231 15.69 15.54 19.10
N MET A 232 16.29 14.79 18.19
CA MET A 232 15.61 13.73 17.44
C MET A 232 16.51 12.50 17.34
N PRO A 233 16.01 11.28 17.57
CA PRO A 233 16.81 10.08 17.35
C PRO A 233 17.18 9.96 15.87
N LYS A 234 18.40 9.50 15.58
CA LYS A 234 18.79 9.11 14.24
C LYS A 234 18.13 7.77 13.92
N MET A 235 17.25 7.75 12.90
CA MET A 235 16.39 6.60 12.62
C MET A 235 16.73 5.94 11.28
N ARG A 236 16.59 4.61 11.24
CA ARG A 236 16.46 3.81 10.02
C ARG A 236 15.28 2.87 10.23
N LEU A 237 14.22 3.07 9.45
CA LEU A 237 13.00 2.26 9.53
C LEU A 237 12.93 1.38 8.29
N ALA A 238 12.83 0.07 8.52
CA ALA A 238 12.56 -0.93 7.50
C ALA A 238 11.46 -1.85 8.05
N GLN A 239 10.40 -2.01 7.28
CA GLN A 239 9.23 -2.80 7.66
C GLN A 239 8.72 -3.57 6.45
N ASN A 240 8.30 -4.79 6.68
CA ASN A 240 7.67 -5.67 5.71
C ASN A 240 6.46 -6.31 6.39
N PHE A 241 5.29 -6.19 5.78
CA PHE A 241 4.05 -6.74 6.32
C PHE A 241 3.06 -7.03 5.20
N SER A 242 2.17 -8.00 5.43
CA SER A 242 1.08 -8.29 4.52
C SER A 242 -0.08 -7.34 4.76
N ILE A 243 -0.51 -6.62 3.72
CA ILE A 243 -1.72 -5.80 3.76
C ILE A 243 -3.01 -6.63 3.64
N ARG A 244 -2.91 -7.93 3.33
CA ARG A 244 -4.09 -8.79 3.11
C ARG A 244 -5.06 -8.73 4.28
N LYS A 245 -4.56 -8.84 5.51
CA LYS A 245 -5.41 -8.77 6.72
C LYS A 245 -6.09 -7.41 6.85
N ALA A 246 -5.37 -6.31 6.60
CA ALA A 246 -5.93 -4.96 6.66
C ALA A 246 -7.01 -4.76 5.58
N LEU A 247 -6.75 -5.19 4.35
CA LEU A 247 -7.72 -5.14 3.25
C LEU A 247 -8.95 -6.00 3.53
N SER A 248 -8.80 -7.21 4.06
CA SER A 248 -9.94 -8.06 4.44
C SER A 248 -10.80 -7.43 5.55
N LEU A 249 -10.21 -6.65 6.45
CA LEU A 249 -10.97 -5.91 7.46
C LEU A 249 -11.73 -4.74 6.85
N LEU A 250 -11.10 -3.99 5.94
CA LEU A 250 -11.75 -2.89 5.21
C LEU A 250 -12.88 -3.41 4.31
N GLN A 251 -12.66 -4.51 3.59
CA GLN A 251 -13.66 -5.13 2.74
C GLN A 251 -14.93 -5.45 3.53
N LYS A 252 -14.80 -6.10 4.70
CA LYS A 252 -15.93 -6.40 5.60
C LYS A 252 -16.69 -5.16 6.08
N GLN A 253 -16.03 -4.00 6.16
CA GLN A 253 -16.68 -2.74 6.54
C GLN A 253 -17.45 -2.10 5.37
N VAL A 254 -17.03 -2.37 4.13
CA VAL A 254 -17.62 -1.83 2.89
C VAL A 254 -18.66 -2.79 2.28
N GLU A 255 -18.61 -4.08 2.63
CA GLU A 255 -19.42 -5.17 2.06
C GLU A 255 -20.93 -5.20 2.32
N PRO A 256 -21.61 -4.30 3.08
CA PRO A 256 -23.07 -4.28 3.02
C PRO A 256 -23.63 -3.83 1.65
N GLN A 257 -22.81 -3.33 0.71
CA GLN A 257 -23.28 -2.64 -0.51
C GLN A 257 -22.65 -3.07 -1.85
N PHE A 258 -21.72 -4.02 -1.89
CA PHE A 258 -21.11 -4.47 -3.15
C PHE A 258 -21.36 -5.96 -3.35
N GLU A 259 -22.16 -6.32 -4.36
CA GLU A 259 -22.28 -7.70 -4.83
C GLU A 259 -20.94 -8.16 -5.42
N GLU A 260 -20.59 -9.43 -5.19
CA GLU A 260 -19.32 -10.04 -5.59
C GLU A 260 -19.10 -9.99 -7.12
N GLU A 261 -18.44 -8.94 -7.63
CA GLU A 261 -17.74 -9.07 -8.90
C GLU A 261 -16.45 -9.88 -8.67
N ARG A 262 -16.55 -11.17 -8.98
CA ARG A 262 -15.43 -12.10 -8.94
C ARG A 262 -14.36 -11.68 -9.95
N PHE A 263 -13.10 -11.94 -9.60
CA PHE A 263 -11.89 -11.80 -10.45
C PHE A 263 -11.95 -12.61 -11.78
N SER A 264 -13.07 -13.26 -12.10
CA SER A 264 -13.36 -13.99 -13.33
C SER A 264 -13.38 -13.10 -14.58
N SER A 265 -13.46 -11.78 -14.42
CA SER A 265 -13.24 -10.81 -15.51
C SER A 265 -11.78 -10.64 -15.91
N ASN A 266 -10.85 -11.52 -15.46
CA ASN A 266 -9.41 -11.44 -15.75
C ASN A 266 -8.71 -12.74 -16.25
N SER A 267 -9.45 -13.77 -16.67
CA SER A 267 -8.86 -15.03 -17.20
C SER A 267 -9.54 -15.54 -18.48
N HIS A 268 -8.77 -15.91 -19.50
CA HIS A 268 -9.29 -16.61 -20.69
C HIS A 268 -9.78 -18.02 -20.32
N GLN A 269 -11.06 -18.29 -20.59
CA GLN A 269 -11.54 -19.62 -20.90
C GLN A 269 -10.98 -20.01 -22.27
N ASN A 270 -10.05 -20.96 -22.30
CA ASN A 270 -9.85 -21.76 -23.51
C ASN A 270 -10.77 -22.98 -23.40
N SER A 271 -11.94 -22.89 -24.03
CA SER A 271 -12.63 -24.06 -24.56
C SER A 271 -13.39 -23.65 -25.81
N THR A 272 -12.98 -24.28 -26.90
CA THR A 272 -13.58 -24.32 -28.23
C THR A 272 -15.10 -24.49 -28.24
N ASP A 273 -15.72 -23.87 -29.24
CA ASP A 273 -17.05 -24.14 -29.81
C ASP A 273 -17.84 -25.30 -29.19
N GLU A 274 -18.91 -24.98 -28.47
CA GLU A 274 -20.27 -25.47 -28.73
C GLU A 274 -21.26 -24.62 -27.92
N GLY A 275 -22.47 -24.45 -28.47
CA GLY A 275 -23.39 -23.35 -28.19
C GLY A 275 -23.77 -23.08 -26.72
N GLU A 276 -24.07 -21.80 -26.48
CA GLU A 276 -24.79 -21.30 -25.31
C GLU A 276 -25.93 -22.23 -24.87
N LEU A 277 -25.96 -22.55 -23.58
CA LEU A 277 -27.10 -22.20 -22.72
C LEU A 277 -26.70 -22.36 -21.26
N ALA A 278 -26.33 -21.22 -20.67
CA ALA A 278 -26.34 -21.00 -19.24
C ALA A 278 -27.79 -20.98 -18.73
N CYS A 279 -28.12 -21.82 -17.76
CA CYS A 279 -29.24 -21.57 -16.87
C CYS A 279 -28.90 -22.06 -15.46
N CYS A 280 -28.49 -21.14 -14.59
CA CYS A 280 -28.62 -21.25 -13.14
C CYS A 280 -28.73 -19.85 -12.52
N SER A 281 -29.94 -19.28 -12.53
CA SER A 281 -30.41 -18.42 -11.44
C SER A 281 -31.93 -18.21 -11.49
N SER A 282 -32.58 -18.58 -10.38
CA SER A 282 -33.77 -17.95 -9.78
C SER A 282 -34.92 -17.48 -10.68
N ASN A 283 -35.77 -18.43 -11.12
CA ASN A 283 -37.25 -18.36 -11.09
C ASN A 283 -37.83 -19.57 -11.84
N CYS A 284 -38.06 -20.68 -11.15
CA CYS A 284 -38.87 -21.77 -11.69
C CYS A 284 -40.34 -21.49 -11.43
N SER A 285 -41.01 -20.82 -12.37
CA SER A 285 -42.46 -20.88 -12.51
C SER A 285 -42.83 -21.98 -13.52
N GLU A 286 -43.79 -22.80 -13.13
CA GLU A 286 -44.47 -23.89 -13.85
C GLU A 286 -44.31 -23.91 -15.39
N ASN A 287 -43.41 -24.77 -15.90
CA ASN A 287 -43.53 -25.58 -17.13
C ASN A 287 -42.19 -26.22 -17.57
N CYS A 288 -41.47 -26.90 -16.67
CA CYS A 288 -40.40 -27.83 -17.03
C CYS A 288 -40.74 -29.23 -16.53
N GLN A 289 -41.75 -29.85 -17.16
CA GLN A 289 -41.98 -31.29 -17.13
C GLN A 289 -41.63 -31.88 -18.50
N ALA A 290 -40.37 -32.23 -18.70
CA ALA A 290 -39.90 -33.28 -19.59
C ALA A 290 -38.39 -33.42 -19.37
N PHE A 291 -37.87 -34.65 -19.32
CA PHE A 291 -36.47 -35.02 -19.05
C PHE A 291 -36.04 -35.08 -17.58
N CYS A 292 -36.76 -35.86 -16.78
CA CYS A 292 -36.17 -36.67 -15.71
C CYS A 292 -37.08 -37.87 -15.42
N THR A 293 -36.93 -38.95 -16.19
CA THR A 293 -37.40 -40.29 -15.78
C THR A 293 -36.55 -41.36 -16.46
N SER A 294 -36.18 -42.36 -15.64
CA SER A 294 -35.73 -43.73 -15.96
C SER A 294 -34.36 -43.88 -16.64
N GLU A 295 -33.50 -44.83 -16.29
CA GLU A 295 -33.50 -45.89 -15.28
C GLU A 295 -32.08 -46.50 -15.25
N ASP A 296 -31.70 -47.05 -14.10
CA ASP A 296 -30.58 -47.96 -13.92
C ASP A 296 -30.70 -49.26 -14.75
N ARG A 297 -29.56 -49.98 -14.86
CA ARG A 297 -29.32 -51.41 -15.25
C ARG A 297 -29.00 -51.61 -16.74
N ASP A 298 -28.02 -52.40 -17.20
CA ASP A 298 -27.32 -53.65 -16.77
C ASP A 298 -25.83 -53.57 -17.22
N VAL A 299 -24.78 -54.10 -16.56
CA VAL A 299 -24.29 -55.49 -16.41
C VAL A 299 -24.05 -56.29 -17.71
N ASN A 300 -22.85 -56.91 -17.78
CA ASN A 300 -22.24 -57.89 -18.73
C ASN A 300 -21.45 -57.30 -19.92
N SER A 301 -20.13 -57.52 -20.06
CA SER A 301 -19.27 -58.73 -20.19
C SER A 301 -19.12 -59.21 -21.65
N ASP A 302 -17.86 -59.48 -22.02
CA ASP A 302 -17.33 -60.07 -23.27
C ASP A 302 -17.34 -59.13 -24.51
N GLU A 303 -16.28 -58.93 -25.32
CA GLU A 303 -15.03 -59.64 -25.67
C GLU A 303 -13.82 -58.70 -25.70
#